data_AF-A0ABD4RPZ8-F1
#
_entry.id   AF-A0ABD4RPZ8-F1
#
_cell.length_a   1.000
_cell.length_b   1.000
_cell.length_c   1.000
_cell.angle_alpha   90.00
_cell.angle_beta   90.00
_cell.angle_gamma   90.00
#
_symmetry.space_group_name_H-M   'P 1'
#
loop_
_entity.id
_entity.type
_entity.pdbx_description
1 polymer ?
#
loop_
_entity_poly.entity_id
_entity_poly.type
_entity_poly.pdbx_seq_one_letter_code
_entity_poly.pdbx_strand_id
1 'polypeptide(L)'
;MFFYAISFKIALDEINIDFENTDYPPGEKETFRVGEEINEKIKQLLKAGILSGELREDIEIMPTIFSLLGMLSGIIQTAPNKEAYIKQEVKLSKQEFLKHGFDMLYRSIPK
;
A
#
# COMPACT_ATOMS: atom_id res chain seq x y z
N MET A 1 -7.82 -10.98 13.74
CA MET A 1 -6.86 -9.87 13.85
C MET A 1 -5.43 -10.25 13.41
N PHE A 2 -4.99 -11.51 13.53
CA PHE A 2 -3.66 -11.96 13.06
C PHE A 2 -3.49 -12.01 11.53
N PHE A 3 -4.56 -12.26 10.76
CA PHE A 3 -4.50 -12.32 9.29
C PHE A 3 -4.12 -10.98 8.63
N TYR A 4 -4.61 -9.85 9.16
CA TYR A 4 -4.41 -8.53 8.55
C TYR A 4 -2.94 -8.07 8.60
N ALA A 5 -2.22 -8.34 9.69
CA ALA A 5 -0.82 -7.93 9.84
C ALA A 5 0.15 -8.76 8.97
N ILE A 6 -0.18 -10.02 8.68
CA ILE A 6 0.62 -10.89 7.82
C ILE A 6 0.53 -10.42 6.36
N SER A 7 -0.65 -10.02 5.89
CA SER A 7 -0.86 -9.54 4.51
C SER A 7 0.02 -8.33 4.16
N PHE A 8 0.20 -7.37 5.06
CA PHE A 8 1.03 -6.19 4.77
C PHE A 8 2.53 -6.44 4.87
N LYS A 9 2.95 -7.43 5.67
CA LYS A 9 4.35 -7.84 5.69
C LYS A 9 4.71 -8.56 4.39
N ILE A 10 3.81 -9.41 3.89
CA ILE A 10 3.92 -10.07 2.58
C ILE A 10 3.83 -9.06 1.44
N ALA A 11 3.02 -8.00 1.57
CA ALA A 11 2.94 -6.94 0.56
C ALA A 11 4.25 -6.15 0.37
N LEU A 12 5.19 -6.25 1.31
CA LEU A 12 6.54 -5.69 1.20
C LEU A 12 7.60 -6.73 0.81
N ASP A 13 7.21 -8.00 0.67
CA ASP A 13 8.10 -9.11 0.35
C ASP A 13 8.20 -9.30 -1.18
N GLU A 14 9.07 -10.22 -1.61
CA GLU A 14 9.26 -10.49 -3.04
C GLU A 14 7.98 -11.02 -3.70
N ILE A 15 7.66 -10.50 -4.88
CA ILE A 15 6.53 -10.98 -5.69
C ILE A 15 7.07 -12.06 -6.62
N ASN A 16 6.57 -13.30 -6.46
CA ASN A 16 6.84 -14.33 -7.45
C ASN A 16 6.17 -13.98 -8.80
N ILE A 17 6.94 -14.02 -9.88
CA ILE A 17 6.48 -13.73 -11.24
C ILE A 17 6.58 -14.96 -12.17
N ASP A 18 7.19 -16.05 -11.70
CA ASP A 18 7.26 -17.32 -12.42
C ASP A 18 6.30 -18.32 -11.76
N PHE A 19 5.24 -18.67 -12.47
CA PHE A 19 4.24 -19.65 -12.04
C PHE A 19 4.25 -20.90 -12.93
N GLU A 20 5.23 -21.03 -13.81
CA GLU A 20 5.31 -22.12 -14.77
C GLU A 20 6.53 -23.03 -14.50
N ASN A 21 7.60 -22.51 -13.87
CA ASN A 21 8.85 -23.25 -13.64
C ASN A 21 9.27 -23.44 -12.17
N THR A 22 8.47 -22.98 -11.20
CA THR A 22 8.77 -23.06 -9.77
C THR A 22 7.65 -23.75 -8.99
N ASP A 23 8.03 -24.51 -7.96
CA ASP A 23 7.08 -25.06 -7.00
C ASP A 23 6.68 -23.93 -6.04
N TYR A 24 5.41 -23.51 -6.07
CA TYR A 24 4.90 -22.38 -5.27
C TYR A 24 3.73 -22.82 -4.38
N PRO A 25 3.58 -22.22 -3.18
CA PRO A 25 2.46 -22.46 -2.27
C PRO A 25 1.07 -22.45 -2.94
N PRO A 26 0.17 -23.38 -2.55
CA PRO A 26 -1.21 -23.37 -3.02
C PRO A 26 -1.89 -22.01 -2.74
N GLY A 27 -2.43 -21.38 -3.78
CA GLY A 27 -3.13 -20.09 -3.68
C GLY A 27 -2.28 -18.84 -3.96
N GLU A 28 -0.97 -18.98 -4.18
CA GLU A 28 -0.11 -17.84 -4.51
C GLU A 28 -0.44 -17.22 -5.88
N LYS A 29 -0.64 -18.05 -6.92
CA LYS A 29 -1.08 -17.61 -8.25
C LYS A 29 -2.41 -16.83 -8.21
N GLU A 30 -3.33 -17.26 -7.35
CA GLU A 30 -4.62 -16.55 -7.18
C GLU A 30 -4.44 -15.23 -6.44
N THR A 31 -3.58 -15.20 -5.43
CA THR A 31 -3.23 -13.97 -4.70
C THR A 31 -2.56 -12.96 -5.63
N PHE A 32 -1.64 -13.40 -6.48
CA PHE A 32 -1.03 -12.58 -7.53
C PHE A 32 -2.09 -12.02 -8.49
N ARG A 33 -2.99 -12.87 -8.98
CA ARG A 33 -4.07 -12.47 -9.90
C ARG A 33 -4.97 -11.39 -9.28
N VAL A 34 -5.38 -11.56 -8.03
CA VAL A 34 -6.17 -10.56 -7.29
C VAL A 34 -5.38 -9.27 -7.07
N GLY A 35 -4.08 -9.38 -6.77
CA GLY A 35 -3.17 -8.24 -6.68
C GLY A 35 -3.13 -7.41 -7.97
N GLU A 36 -3.04 -8.08 -9.12
CA GLU A 36 -3.07 -7.42 -10.43
C GLU A 36 -4.42 -6.76 -10.74
N GLU A 37 -5.54 -7.36 -10.34
CA GLU A 37 -6.86 -6.72 -10.46
C GLU A 37 -6.97 -5.44 -9.61
N ILE A 38 -6.39 -5.45 -8.42
CA ILE A 38 -6.32 -4.26 -7.55
C ILE A 38 -5.45 -3.18 -8.20
N ASN A 39 -4.26 -3.56 -8.70
CA ASN A 39 -3.36 -2.65 -9.39
C ASN A 39 -4.04 -1.99 -10.60
N GLU A 40 -4.78 -2.75 -11.40
CA GLU A 40 -5.48 -2.22 -12.57
C GLU A 40 -6.60 -1.24 -12.17
N LYS A 41 -7.34 -1.51 -11.08
CA LYS A 41 -8.34 -0.56 -10.56
C LYS A 41 -7.70 0.75 -10.09
N ILE A 42 -6.59 0.69 -9.37
CA ILE A 42 -5.87 1.90 -8.90
C ILE A 42 -5.31 2.68 -10.09
N LYS A 43 -4.75 1.98 -11.09
CA LYS A 43 -4.28 2.58 -12.34
C LYS A 43 -5.40 3.32 -13.08
N GLN A 44 -6.60 2.74 -13.16
CA GLN A 44 -7.75 3.40 -13.76
C GLN A 44 -8.15 4.67 -12.99
N LEU A 45 -8.14 4.62 -11.65
CA LEU A 45 -8.43 5.77 -10.80
C LEU A 45 -7.40 6.91 -11.02
N LEU A 46 -6.11 6.59 -11.03
CA LEU A 46 -5.05 7.58 -11.28
C LEU A 46 -5.16 8.19 -12.67
N LYS A 47 -5.43 7.38 -13.71
CA LYS A 47 -5.64 7.88 -15.08
C LYS A 47 -6.86 8.81 -15.17
N ALA A 48 -7.96 8.44 -14.53
CA ALA A 48 -9.17 9.26 -14.52
C ALA A 48 -8.91 10.60 -13.83
N GLY A 49 -8.20 10.61 -12.70
CA GLY A 49 -7.83 11.83 -11.98
C GLY A 49 -6.85 12.72 -12.75
N ILE A 50 -5.91 12.15 -13.51
CA ILE A 50 -5.06 12.92 -14.43
C ILE A 50 -5.91 13.55 -15.53
N LEU A 51 -6.80 12.77 -16.15
CA LEU A 51 -7.65 13.23 -17.26
C LEU A 51 -8.66 14.32 -16.83
N SER A 52 -9.20 14.23 -15.61
CA SER A 52 -10.09 15.24 -15.03
C SER A 52 -9.34 16.52 -14.59
N GLY A 53 -8.01 16.47 -14.52
CA GLY A 53 -7.16 17.55 -14.04
C GLY A 53 -7.04 17.65 -12.52
N GLU A 54 -7.65 16.72 -11.77
CA GLU A 54 -7.59 16.64 -10.30
C GLU A 54 -6.22 16.18 -9.79
N LEU A 55 -5.50 15.36 -10.58
CA LEU A 55 -4.16 14.88 -10.27
C LEU A 55 -3.12 15.50 -11.20
N ARG A 56 -1.88 15.56 -10.74
CA ARG A 56 -0.73 16.06 -11.51
C ARG A 56 -0.44 15.17 -12.73
N GLU A 57 -0.10 15.80 -13.85
CA GLU A 57 0.07 15.12 -15.16
C GLU A 57 1.38 14.32 -15.27
N ASP A 58 2.35 14.59 -14.40
CA ASP A 58 3.66 13.94 -14.35
C ASP A 58 3.70 12.69 -13.46
N ILE A 59 2.53 12.18 -13.01
CA ILE A 59 2.47 10.91 -12.26
C ILE A 59 2.88 9.75 -13.16
N GLU A 60 3.97 9.09 -12.78
CA GLU A 60 4.30 7.76 -13.27
C GLU A 60 3.43 6.73 -12.55
N ILE A 61 2.44 6.16 -13.25
CA ILE A 61 1.36 5.38 -12.63
C ILE A 61 1.87 4.18 -11.82
N MET A 62 2.64 3.26 -12.44
CA MET A 62 3.07 2.04 -11.75
C MET A 62 4.03 2.33 -10.58
N PRO A 63 5.08 3.18 -10.74
CA PRO A 63 5.90 3.59 -9.60
C PRO A 63 5.09 4.21 -8.47
N THR A 64 4.09 5.03 -8.79
CA THR A 64 3.19 5.66 -7.81
C THR A 64 2.34 4.63 -7.07
N ILE A 65 1.76 3.64 -7.75
CA ILE A 65 0.99 2.56 -7.13
C ILE A 65 1.85 1.80 -6.11
N PHE A 66 3.03 1.33 -6.53
CA PHE A 66 3.92 0.58 -5.64
C PHE A 66 4.42 1.44 -4.47
N SER A 67 4.74 2.71 -4.71
CA SER A 67 5.15 3.64 -3.64
C SER A 67 4.05 3.84 -2.61
N LEU A 68 2.80 4.04 -3.04
CA LEU A 68 1.66 4.22 -2.14
C LEU A 68 1.37 2.96 -1.33
N LEU A 69 1.37 1.79 -1.97
CA LEU A 69 1.17 0.51 -1.29
C LEU A 69 2.28 0.25 -0.26
N GLY A 70 3.54 0.50 -0.62
CA GLY A 70 4.69 0.36 0.28
C GLY A 70 4.58 1.28 1.50
N MET A 71 4.30 2.57 1.28
CA MET A 71 4.15 3.53 2.38
C MET A 71 2.95 3.21 3.27
N LEU A 72 1.80 2.84 2.69
CA LEU A 72 0.61 2.45 3.46
C LEU A 72 0.90 1.22 4.33
N SER A 73 1.53 0.20 3.76
CA SER A 73 1.98 -1.00 4.46
C SER A 73 2.93 -0.65 5.61
N GLY A 74 3.87 0.26 5.37
CA GLY A 74 4.81 0.76 6.37
C GLY A 74 4.11 1.48 7.53
N ILE A 75 3.13 2.34 7.26
CA ILE A 75 2.35 3.04 8.29
C ILE A 75 1.56 2.06 9.15
N ILE A 76 0.85 1.12 8.50
CA ILE A 76 0.03 0.10 9.18
C ILE A 76 0.88 -0.78 10.09
N GLN A 77 2.07 -1.17 9.66
CA GLN A 77 2.98 -1.98 10.47
C GLN A 77 3.68 -1.16 11.56
N THR A 78 4.02 0.10 11.29
CA THR A 78 4.68 0.98 12.27
C THR A 78 3.80 1.27 13.47
N ALA A 79 2.50 1.48 13.24
CA ALA A 79 1.55 1.91 14.26
C ALA A 79 1.48 0.97 15.49
N PRO A 80 1.31 -0.37 15.36
CA PRO A 80 1.41 -1.29 16.49
C PRO A 80 2.86 -1.55 16.93
N ASN A 81 3.82 -1.66 16.00
CA ASN A 81 5.20 -2.06 16.32
C ASN A 81 5.97 -1.00 17.12
N LYS A 82 5.60 0.27 16.99
CA LYS A 82 6.18 1.40 17.72
C LYS A 82 5.17 2.10 18.63
N GLU A 83 4.07 1.46 18.98
CA GLU A 83 2.94 2.07 19.70
C GLU A 83 3.38 2.77 21.00
N ALA A 84 4.24 2.13 21.80
CA ALA A 84 4.75 2.70 23.04
C ALA A 84 5.55 4.00 22.80
N TYR A 85 6.44 4.01 21.81
CA TYR A 85 7.23 5.19 21.45
C TYR A 85 6.35 6.30 20.87
N ILE A 86 5.42 5.95 19.97
CA ILE A 86 4.48 6.91 19.38
C ILE A 86 3.66 7.59 20.48
N LYS A 87 3.16 6.81 21.44
CA LYS A 87 2.40 7.35 22.58
C LYS A 87 3.26 8.24 23.48
N GLN A 88 4.49 7.83 23.76
CA GLN A 88 5.35 8.54 24.71
C GLN A 88 6.01 9.79 24.12
N GLU A 89 6.58 9.71 22.91
CA GLU A 89 7.41 10.78 22.34
C GLU A 89 6.64 11.61 21.30
N VAL A 90 5.86 10.97 20.43
CA VAL A 90 5.07 11.66 19.39
C VAL A 90 3.74 12.19 19.94
N LYS A 91 3.30 11.69 21.11
CA LYS A 91 2.06 12.08 21.82
C LYS A 91 0.77 11.83 21.02
N LEU A 92 0.79 10.83 20.15
CA LEU A 92 -0.39 10.39 19.41
C LEU A 92 -0.86 9.02 19.92
N SER A 93 -2.18 8.80 19.89
CA SER A 93 -2.71 7.44 19.89
C SER A 93 -2.36 6.73 18.58
N LYS A 94 -2.43 5.39 18.59
CA LYS A 94 -2.24 4.58 17.39
C LYS A 94 -3.17 4.99 16.25
N GLN A 95 -4.43 5.32 16.56
CA GLN A 95 -5.43 5.69 15.55
C GLN A 95 -5.16 7.08 14.97
N GLU A 96 -4.73 8.04 15.79
CA GLU A 96 -4.30 9.36 15.31
C GLU A 96 -3.06 9.26 14.43
N PHE A 97 -2.09 8.42 14.78
CA PHE A 97 -0.91 8.16 13.94
C PHE A 97 -1.30 7.56 12.59
N LEU A 98 -2.16 6.53 12.56
CA LEU A 98 -2.66 5.93 11.32
C LEU A 98 -3.39 6.95 10.45
N LYS A 99 -4.29 7.74 11.05
CA LYS A 99 -5.03 8.78 10.34
C LYS A 99 -4.08 9.82 9.75
N HIS A 100 -3.12 10.29 10.55
CA HIS A 100 -2.12 11.26 10.10
C HIS A 100 -1.31 10.74 8.91
N GLY A 101 -0.80 9.50 8.99
CA GLY A 101 -0.07 8.88 7.90
C GLY A 101 -0.91 8.73 6.63
N PHE A 102 -2.16 8.30 6.76
CA PHE A 102 -3.08 8.23 5.61
C PHE A 102 -3.34 9.60 4.98
N ASP A 103 -3.61 10.62 5.81
CA ASP A 103 -3.84 11.98 5.34
C ASP A 103 -2.62 12.54 4.59
N MET A 104 -1.40 12.24 5.05
CA MET A 104 -0.16 12.61 4.36
C MET A 104 -0.06 11.96 2.98
N LEU A 105 -0.33 10.65 2.89
CA LEU A 105 -0.30 9.94 1.61
C LEU A 105 -1.35 10.46 0.65
N TYR A 106 -2.58 10.65 1.12
CA TYR A 106 -3.67 11.15 0.31
C TYR A 106 -3.37 12.53 -0.29
N ARG A 107 -2.72 13.41 0.48
CA ARG A 107 -2.34 14.77 0.04
C ARG A 107 -1.13 14.81 -0.89
N SER A 108 -0.42 13.70 -1.10
CA SER A 108 0.78 13.66 -1.95
C SER A 108 0.50 13.53 -3.46
N ILE A 109 -0.75 13.26 -3.84
CA ILE A 109 -1.17 12.93 -5.22
C ILE A 109 -1.94 14.07 -5.91
N PRO A 110 -2.92 14.72 -5.25
CA PRO A 110 -3.66 15.83 -5.85
C PRO A 110 -2.76 17.03 -6.18
N LYS A 111 -3.21 17.88 -7.10
CA LYS A 111 -2.58 19.18 -7.39
C LYS A 111 -2.65 20.14 -6.21
#